data_AF-A0A2I1DNW3-F1
#
_entry.id   AF-A0A2I1DNW3-F1
#
_cell.length_a   1.000
_cell.length_b   1.000
_cell.length_c   1.000
_cell.angle_alpha   90.00
_cell.angle_beta   90.00
_cell.angle_gamma   90.00
#
_symmetry.space_group_name_H-M   'P 1'
#
loop_
_entity.id
_entity.type
_entity.pdbx_description
1 polymer ?
#
loop_
_entity_poly.entity_id
_entity_poly.type
_entity_poly.pdbx_seq_one_letter_code
_entity_poly.pdbx_strand_id
1 'polypeptide(L)'
;MFKKMTMVAILGLGLAGSTMAMAADSNTAATESSAASATTTPAFMSPAWAKELCTAWNNNPTLTEKLAGSWVKNNGGKGYKVMEVSDSSMKSTPPIQLEIAAKEGKAECIYGGAVKVTDLNYNYDYKMWATTHDWHHMGSPMMAMMFGRLNFKGPKMEAMENMGPFSEFLKLVKEVPATVPAS
;
A
#
# COMPACT_ATOMS: atom_id res chain seq x y z
N MET A 1 18.02 38.88 -37.91
CA MET A 1 18.26 37.52 -38.46
C MET A 1 16.93 36.79 -38.47
N PHE A 2 16.38 36.55 -39.66
CA PHE A 2 15.05 35.96 -39.90
C PHE A 2 15.20 34.51 -40.38
N LYS A 3 14.37 33.59 -39.85
CA LYS A 3 13.78 32.42 -40.56
C LYS A 3 12.89 31.66 -39.54
N LYS A 4 11.57 31.83 -39.51
CA LYS A 4 10.50 31.24 -40.35
C LYS A 4 10.52 29.70 -40.46
N MET A 5 9.66 29.08 -39.64
CA MET A 5 8.61 28.07 -39.95
C MET A 5 8.70 27.31 -41.28
N THR A 6 8.58 25.98 -41.23
CA THR A 6 7.79 25.22 -42.23
C THR A 6 7.30 23.88 -41.65
N MET A 7 5.97 23.74 -41.54
CA MET A 7 5.23 22.48 -41.46
C MET A 7 5.22 21.81 -42.84
N VAL A 8 5.29 20.49 -42.91
CA VAL A 8 4.91 19.72 -44.11
C VAL A 8 3.99 18.58 -43.68
N ALA A 9 2.75 18.66 -44.15
CA ALA A 9 1.79 17.56 -44.18
C ALA A 9 1.86 16.90 -45.56
N ILE A 10 1.79 15.57 -45.61
CA ILE A 10 1.60 14.82 -46.87
C ILE A 10 0.42 13.87 -46.67
N LEU A 11 -0.71 14.25 -47.28
CA LEU A 11 -1.78 13.34 -47.66
C LEU A 11 -1.35 12.60 -48.94
N GLY A 12 -1.54 11.28 -48.97
CA GLY A 12 -1.46 10.48 -50.18
C GLY A 12 -2.62 9.49 -50.24
N LEU A 13 -3.64 9.82 -51.02
CA LEU A 13 -4.76 8.97 -51.41
C LEU A 13 -4.39 8.25 -52.71
N GLY A 14 -4.60 6.93 -52.79
CA GLY A 14 -4.50 6.14 -54.02
C GLY A 14 -5.46 4.96 -53.99
N LEU A 15 -6.38 4.91 -54.95
CA LEU A 15 -7.38 3.86 -55.20
C LEU A 15 -7.10 3.17 -56.55
N ALA A 16 -7.69 1.97 -56.71
CA ALA A 16 -7.69 1.03 -57.85
C ALA A 16 -6.58 -0.04 -57.81
N GLY A 17 -6.81 -1.34 -58.03
CA GLY A 17 -8.00 -2.13 -58.38
C GLY A 17 -7.57 -3.56 -58.73
N SER A 18 -8.30 -4.55 -58.19
CA SER A 18 -8.43 -6.01 -58.40
C SER A 18 -7.58 -6.82 -59.40
N THR A 19 -7.06 -7.98 -58.95
CA THR A 19 -7.30 -9.34 -59.52
C THR A 19 -7.03 -10.45 -58.48
N MET A 20 -7.77 -11.56 -58.59
CA MET A 20 -7.82 -12.70 -57.65
C MET A 20 -6.55 -13.57 -57.63
N ALA A 21 -6.22 -14.14 -56.47
CA ALA A 21 -5.70 -15.50 -56.34
C ALA A 21 -6.08 -16.08 -54.97
N MET A 22 -6.80 -17.20 -55.00
CA MET A 22 -7.13 -18.05 -53.85
C MET A 22 -5.88 -18.85 -53.48
N ALA A 23 -5.43 -18.74 -52.24
CA ALA A 23 -4.63 -19.78 -51.59
C ALA A 23 -5.00 -19.78 -50.10
N ALA A 24 -5.53 -20.92 -49.66
CA ALA A 24 -5.89 -21.18 -48.28
C ALA A 24 -4.62 -21.25 -47.43
N ASP A 25 -4.55 -20.44 -46.38
CA ASP A 25 -3.69 -20.72 -45.23
C ASP A 25 -4.40 -20.32 -43.93
N SER A 26 -4.77 -21.36 -43.20
CA SER A 26 -4.92 -21.43 -41.74
C SER A 26 -5.37 -20.15 -41.03
N ASN A 27 -6.69 -19.93 -40.98
CA ASN A 27 -7.30 -18.96 -40.09
C ASN A 27 -7.24 -19.47 -38.64
N THR A 28 -6.06 -19.45 -38.02
CA THR A 28 -5.92 -19.61 -36.57
C THR A 28 -6.31 -18.28 -35.94
N ALA A 29 -7.58 -18.17 -35.56
CA ALA A 29 -8.06 -17.14 -34.68
C ALA A 29 -7.23 -17.17 -33.38
N ALA A 30 -6.37 -16.16 -33.20
CA ALA A 30 -5.73 -15.88 -31.94
C ALA A 30 -6.84 -15.53 -30.93
N THR A 31 -7.26 -16.53 -30.19
CA THR A 31 -8.04 -16.37 -28.97
C THR A 31 -7.09 -15.77 -27.95
N GLU A 32 -7.13 -14.45 -27.79
CA GLU A 32 -6.54 -13.78 -26.63
C GLU A 32 -7.26 -14.30 -25.38
N SER A 33 -6.69 -15.35 -24.80
CA SER A 33 -7.08 -15.83 -23.49
C SER A 33 -6.67 -14.76 -22.48
N SER A 34 -7.60 -13.86 -22.16
CA SER A 34 -7.52 -13.03 -20.98
C SER A 34 -7.56 -13.96 -19.77
N ALA A 35 -6.38 -14.42 -19.36
CA ALA A 35 -6.21 -15.14 -18.11
C ALA A 35 -6.56 -14.16 -16.99
N ALA A 36 -7.83 -14.22 -16.55
CA ALA A 36 -8.28 -13.61 -15.32
C ALA A 36 -7.31 -14.08 -14.22
N SER A 37 -6.46 -13.16 -13.76
CA SER A 37 -5.56 -13.42 -12.65
C SER A 37 -6.43 -13.74 -11.45
N ALA A 38 -6.39 -14.97 -10.96
CA ALA A 38 -6.99 -15.32 -9.70
C ALA A 38 -6.26 -14.54 -8.60
N THR A 39 -6.84 -13.43 -8.16
CA THR A 39 -6.32 -12.63 -7.05
C THR A 39 -6.47 -13.46 -5.78
N THR A 40 -5.43 -14.24 -5.47
CA THR A 40 -5.38 -15.01 -4.24
C THR A 40 -5.27 -14.02 -3.08
N THR A 41 -6.22 -14.08 -2.15
CA THR A 41 -6.18 -13.25 -0.94
C THR A 41 -4.89 -13.53 -0.18
N PRO A 42 -4.03 -12.51 0.07
CA PRO A 42 -2.74 -12.74 0.70
C PRO A 42 -2.90 -13.22 2.14
N ALA A 43 -1.90 -13.95 2.65
CA ALA A 43 -1.89 -14.34 4.06
C ALA A 43 -1.75 -13.11 4.97
N PHE A 44 -2.48 -13.10 6.09
CA PHE A 44 -2.40 -12.05 7.10
C PHE A 44 -0.95 -11.90 7.59
N MET A 45 -0.47 -10.66 7.74
CA MET A 45 0.91 -10.33 8.09
C MET A 45 1.97 -10.85 7.11
N SER A 46 1.59 -11.22 5.88
CA SER A 46 2.56 -11.46 4.81
C SER A 46 3.02 -10.15 4.16
N PRO A 47 4.19 -10.14 3.50
CA PRO A 47 4.61 -9.00 2.69
C PRO A 47 3.60 -8.60 1.60
N ALA A 48 2.91 -9.58 1.00
CA ALA A 48 1.87 -9.31 0.01
C ALA A 48 0.67 -8.57 0.63
N TRP A 49 0.22 -9.00 1.82
CA TRP A 49 -0.84 -8.31 2.55
C TRP A 49 -0.42 -6.89 2.98
N ALA A 50 0.83 -6.70 3.39
CA ALA A 50 1.34 -5.37 3.74
C ALA A 50 1.31 -4.39 2.55
N LYS A 51 1.49 -4.89 1.32
CA LYS A 51 1.30 -4.08 0.10
C LYS A 51 -0.16 -3.65 -0.05
N GLU A 52 -1.12 -4.54 0.18
CA GLU A 52 -2.55 -4.20 0.15
C GLU A 52 -2.94 -3.23 1.27
N LEU A 53 -2.36 -3.39 2.47
CA LEU A 53 -2.53 -2.44 3.58
C LEU A 53 -1.98 -1.05 3.23
N CYS A 54 -0.84 -0.99 2.55
CA CYS A 54 -0.25 0.26 2.05
C CYS A 54 -1.15 0.94 1.01
N THR A 55 -1.74 0.17 0.09
CA THR A 55 -2.75 0.67 -0.86
C THR A 55 -3.99 1.20 -0.12
N ALA A 56 -4.50 0.45 0.86
CA ALA A 56 -5.66 0.85 1.66
C ALA A 56 -5.40 2.12 2.47
N TRP A 57 -4.18 2.28 3.01
CA TRP A 57 -3.74 3.51 3.65
C TRP A 57 -3.89 4.71 2.70
N ASN A 58 -3.36 4.60 1.49
CA ASN A 58 -3.38 5.68 0.50
C ASN A 58 -4.79 6.03 0.01
N ASN A 59 -5.73 5.09 0.11
CA ASN A 59 -7.13 5.29 -0.21
C ASN A 59 -7.97 5.80 0.98
N ASN A 60 -7.35 6.01 2.15
CA ASN A 60 -8.03 6.52 3.34
C ASN A 60 -7.72 8.02 3.53
N PRO A 61 -8.69 8.94 3.33
CA PRO A 61 -8.47 10.37 3.48
C PRO A 61 -8.10 10.77 4.92
N THR A 62 -8.64 10.09 5.93
CA THR A 62 -8.32 10.41 7.32
C THR A 62 -6.85 10.12 7.62
N LEU A 63 -6.30 9.01 7.12
CA LEU A 63 -4.88 8.70 7.27
C LEU A 63 -4.02 9.67 6.44
N THR A 64 -4.32 9.84 5.16
CA THR A 64 -3.47 10.63 4.26
C THR A 64 -3.50 12.13 4.55
N GLU A 65 -4.63 12.71 4.98
CA GLU A 65 -4.75 14.15 5.20
C GLU A 65 -4.44 14.54 6.64
N LYS A 66 -4.99 13.84 7.65
CA LYS A 66 -4.81 14.27 9.05
C LYS A 66 -3.42 13.96 9.59
N LEU A 67 -2.68 13.01 8.99
CA LEU A 67 -1.29 12.74 9.35
C LEU A 67 -0.27 13.54 8.52
N ALA A 68 -0.72 14.36 7.56
CA ALA A 68 0.16 15.16 6.70
C ALA A 68 0.92 16.32 7.40
N GLY A 69 0.54 16.60 8.66
CA GLY A 69 1.10 17.66 9.48
C GLY A 69 2.45 17.32 10.12
N SER A 70 2.57 17.60 11.42
CA SER A 70 3.79 17.35 12.21
C SER A 70 4.17 15.87 12.24
N TRP A 71 3.16 14.98 12.26
CA TRP A 71 3.36 13.54 12.36
C TRP A 71 4.30 13.00 11.28
N VAL A 72 3.94 13.11 9.99
CA VAL A 72 4.74 12.55 8.88
C VAL A 72 6.09 13.28 8.71
N LYS A 73 6.18 14.54 9.17
CA LYS A 73 7.41 15.35 9.14
C LYS A 73 8.40 14.95 10.22
N ASN A 74 7.95 14.42 11.34
CA ASN A 74 8.83 13.80 12.32
C ASN A 74 9.33 12.44 11.80
N ASN A 75 10.31 12.46 10.90
CA ASN A 75 10.89 11.28 10.28
C ASN A 75 12.41 11.16 10.51
N GLY A 76 12.99 11.99 11.39
CA GLY A 76 14.42 11.98 11.65
C GLY A 76 15.28 12.46 10.47
N GLY A 77 14.69 13.13 9.48
CA GLY A 77 15.38 13.63 8.30
C GLY A 77 15.53 12.61 7.17
N LYS A 78 15.08 11.35 7.35
CA LYS A 78 15.19 10.30 6.32
C LYS A 78 14.10 10.36 5.24
N GLY A 79 13.11 11.23 5.40
CA GLY A 79 12.03 11.46 4.42
C GLY A 79 10.80 10.56 4.59
N TYR A 80 10.85 9.56 5.47
CA TYR A 80 9.71 8.68 5.78
C TYR A 80 9.77 8.15 7.21
N LYS A 81 8.62 7.79 7.77
CA LYS A 81 8.51 7.04 9.03
C LYS A 81 8.41 5.56 8.74
N VAL A 82 8.95 4.73 9.61
CA VAL A 82 8.82 3.28 9.55
C VAL A 82 7.76 2.85 10.56
N MET A 83 6.83 2.01 10.11
CA MET A 83 5.87 1.30 10.97
C MET A 83 6.11 -0.20 10.83
N GLU A 84 6.72 -0.82 11.84
CA GLU A 84 6.82 -2.27 11.96
C GLU A 84 5.55 -2.80 12.64
N VAL A 85 4.90 -3.78 12.01
CA VAL A 85 3.66 -4.40 12.50
C VAL A 85 3.86 -5.91 12.57
N SER A 86 3.50 -6.54 13.68
CA SER A 86 3.58 -7.99 13.80
C SER A 86 2.43 -8.61 14.57
N ASP A 87 2.28 -9.92 14.37
CA ASP A 87 1.37 -10.76 15.11
C ASP A 87 2.14 -11.64 16.08
N SER A 88 1.88 -11.46 17.37
CA SER A 88 2.59 -12.14 18.46
C SER A 88 2.14 -13.59 18.68
N SER A 89 1.00 -14.00 18.12
CA SER A 89 0.56 -15.41 18.08
C SER A 89 1.20 -16.19 16.93
N MET A 90 1.55 -15.54 15.82
CA MET A 90 2.15 -16.18 14.64
C MET A 90 3.68 -16.29 14.73
N LYS A 91 4.20 -17.32 15.43
CA LYS A 91 5.64 -17.44 15.75
C LYS A 91 6.58 -17.57 14.55
N SER A 92 6.11 -18.12 13.42
CA SER A 92 6.90 -18.31 12.20
C SER A 92 6.71 -17.19 11.17
N THR A 93 5.86 -16.20 11.46
CA THR A 93 5.58 -15.10 10.54
C THR A 93 6.43 -13.89 10.95
N PRO A 94 7.35 -13.42 10.10
CA PRO A 94 8.12 -12.22 10.40
C PRO A 94 7.21 -10.99 10.44
N PRO A 95 7.62 -9.91 11.12
CA PRO A 95 6.94 -8.62 11.03
C PRO A 95 6.86 -8.12 9.57
N ILE A 96 5.90 -7.24 9.32
CA ILE A 96 5.84 -6.44 8.11
C ILE A 96 6.25 -5.00 8.40
N GLN A 97 6.57 -4.28 7.34
CA GLN A 97 6.96 -2.88 7.39
C GLN A 97 6.10 -2.05 6.45
N LEU A 98 5.67 -0.89 6.94
CA LEU A 98 5.18 0.22 6.12
C LEU A 98 6.18 1.39 6.20
N GLU A 99 6.34 2.13 5.11
CA GLU A 99 7.03 3.42 5.09
C GLU A 99 6.05 4.51 4.68
N ILE A 100 5.86 5.52 5.55
CA ILE A 100 4.95 6.63 5.31
C ILE A 100 5.74 7.91 5.10
N ALA A 101 5.59 8.56 3.95
CA ALA A 101 6.31 9.75 3.55
C ALA A 101 5.38 10.94 3.31
N ALA A 102 5.91 12.15 3.47
CA ALA A 102 5.21 13.36 3.08
C ALA A 102 5.29 13.51 1.56
N LYS A 103 4.17 13.42 0.86
CA LYS A 103 4.07 13.61 -0.58
C LYS A 103 2.87 14.49 -0.92
N GLU A 104 3.10 15.54 -1.68
CA GLU A 104 2.02 16.43 -2.17
C GLU A 104 1.06 16.92 -1.07
N GLY A 105 1.59 17.18 0.13
CA GLY A 105 0.79 17.61 1.28
C GLY A 105 -0.03 16.50 1.95
N LYS A 106 0.29 15.23 1.68
CA LYS A 106 -0.32 14.03 2.28
C LYS A 106 0.72 13.14 2.97
N ALA A 107 0.27 12.33 3.91
CA ALA A 107 1.03 11.23 4.49
C ALA A 107 0.75 9.94 3.70
N GLU A 108 1.56 9.68 2.68
CA GLU A 108 1.39 8.54 1.78
C GLU A 108 2.26 7.35 2.21
N CYS A 109 1.66 6.17 2.19
CA CYS A 109 2.40 4.93 2.25
C CYS A 109 3.14 4.69 0.92
N ILE A 110 4.46 4.72 0.96
CA ILE A 110 5.34 4.56 -0.20
C ILE A 110 5.93 3.16 -0.30
N TYR A 111 5.83 2.37 0.76
CA TYR A 111 6.25 0.98 0.81
C TYR A 111 5.39 0.21 1.81
N GLY A 112 4.97 -1.00 1.41
CA GLY A 112 4.40 -2.00 2.29
C GLY A 112 4.93 -3.38 1.90
N GLY A 113 5.54 -4.09 2.85
CA GLY A 113 6.15 -5.38 2.55
C GLY A 113 6.95 -5.98 3.70
N ALA A 114 7.96 -6.76 3.36
CA ALA A 114 8.90 -7.35 4.32
C ALA A 114 9.73 -6.26 5.03
N VAL A 115 10.23 -6.57 6.23
CA VAL A 115 11.13 -5.67 6.95
C VAL A 115 12.40 -5.39 6.12
N LYS A 116 12.72 -4.10 6.00
CA LYS A 116 13.96 -3.58 5.42
C LYS A 116 14.82 -2.84 6.45
N VAL A 117 14.17 -2.25 7.45
CA VAL A 117 14.82 -1.46 8.50
C VAL A 117 14.81 -2.27 9.79
N THR A 118 15.98 -2.73 10.21
CA THR A 118 16.14 -3.58 11.40
C THR A 118 16.47 -2.79 12.67
N ASP A 119 16.92 -1.55 12.53
CA ASP A 119 17.21 -0.64 13.65
C ASP A 119 16.23 0.54 13.62
N LEU A 120 15.16 0.44 14.42
CA LEU A 120 14.12 1.45 14.52
C LEU A 120 14.50 2.50 15.56
N ASN A 121 14.36 3.77 15.21
CA ASN A 121 14.54 4.85 16.17
C ASN A 121 13.18 5.31 16.70
N TYR A 122 12.87 4.94 17.95
CA TYR A 122 11.56 5.18 18.55
C TYR A 122 11.24 6.65 18.90
N ASN A 123 12.11 7.60 18.53
CA ASN A 123 11.74 9.03 18.54
C ASN A 123 10.82 9.38 17.37
N TYR A 124 10.79 8.56 16.31
CA TYR A 124 9.97 8.81 15.11
C TYR A 124 9.44 7.54 14.44
N ASP A 125 10.00 6.37 14.70
CA ASP A 125 9.52 5.10 14.15
C ASP A 125 8.62 4.35 15.14
N TYR A 126 7.78 3.48 14.59
CA TYR A 126 6.70 2.79 15.29
C TYR A 126 6.90 1.29 15.20
N LYS A 127 6.72 0.60 16.31
CA LYS A 127 6.60 -0.86 16.38
C LYS A 127 5.32 -1.21 17.11
N MET A 128 4.46 -2.00 16.47
CA MET A 128 3.16 -2.41 17.00
C MET A 128 3.00 -3.92 16.91
N TRP A 129 2.49 -4.53 17.98
CA TRP A 129 2.19 -5.96 17.97
C TRP A 129 0.98 -6.28 18.83
N ALA A 130 0.22 -7.28 18.39
CA ALA A 130 -0.94 -7.82 19.08
C ALA A 130 -1.09 -9.31 18.72
N THR A 131 -2.05 -10.01 19.30
CA THR A 131 -2.43 -11.34 18.82
C THR A 131 -3.34 -11.22 17.58
N THR A 132 -3.52 -12.30 16.83
CA THR A 132 -4.45 -12.33 15.69
C THR A 132 -5.85 -11.97 16.14
N HIS A 133 -6.28 -12.54 17.26
CA HIS A 133 -7.54 -12.21 17.91
C HIS A 133 -7.65 -10.69 18.17
N ASP A 134 -6.64 -10.10 18.79
CA ASP A 134 -6.68 -8.69 19.18
C ASP A 134 -6.61 -7.74 17.99
N TRP A 135 -5.85 -8.05 16.93
CA TRP A 135 -5.87 -7.29 15.68
C TRP A 135 -7.28 -7.21 15.08
N HIS A 136 -8.04 -8.31 15.12
CA HIS A 136 -9.41 -8.36 14.58
C HIS A 136 -10.48 -7.79 15.54
N HIS A 137 -10.13 -7.61 16.82
CA HIS A 137 -11.01 -7.09 17.87
C HIS A 137 -10.45 -5.83 18.54
N MET A 138 -9.60 -5.10 17.82
CA MET A 138 -8.79 -4.02 18.39
C MET A 138 -9.64 -2.89 18.99
N GLY A 139 -10.70 -2.50 18.28
CA GLY A 139 -11.49 -1.31 18.62
C GLY A 139 -10.69 -0.02 18.39
N SER A 140 -11.03 1.04 19.13
CA SER A 140 -10.26 2.28 19.08
C SER A 140 -8.92 2.14 19.82
N PRO A 141 -7.90 2.98 19.55
CA PRO A 141 -6.65 2.97 20.30
C PRO A 141 -6.85 3.09 21.82
N MET A 142 -7.83 3.88 22.26
CA MET A 142 -8.17 4.01 23.67
C MET A 142 -8.67 2.69 24.27
N MET A 143 -9.57 1.99 23.58
CA MET A 143 -10.06 0.67 24.00
C MET A 143 -8.94 -0.37 23.98
N ALA A 144 -8.09 -0.33 22.95
CA ALA A 144 -6.96 -1.23 22.82
C ALA A 144 -5.96 -1.07 23.97
N MET A 145 -5.67 0.16 24.39
CA MET A 145 -4.83 0.43 25.55
C MET A 145 -5.52 0.02 26.86
N MET A 146 -6.81 0.33 27.02
CA MET A 146 -7.58 -0.02 28.23
C MET A 146 -7.63 -1.53 28.47
N PHE A 147 -7.77 -2.33 27.42
CA PHE A 147 -7.80 -3.79 27.49
C PHE A 147 -6.43 -4.45 27.27
N GLY A 148 -5.36 -3.68 27.07
CA GLY A 148 -4.03 -4.22 26.80
C GLY A 148 -3.89 -5.02 25.50
N ARG A 149 -4.77 -4.78 24.51
CA ARG A 149 -4.83 -5.49 23.23
C ARG A 149 -3.71 -5.10 22.27
N LEU A 150 -3.27 -3.84 22.34
CA LEU A 150 -2.20 -3.32 21.48
C LEU A 150 -0.95 -3.08 22.31
N ASN A 151 0.14 -3.68 21.87
CA ASN A 151 1.46 -3.31 22.35
C ASN A 151 2.12 -2.34 21.35
N PHE A 152 2.86 -1.39 21.89
CA PHE A 152 3.41 -0.28 21.12
C PHE A 152 4.77 0.17 21.65
N LYS A 153 5.70 0.45 20.73
CA LYS A 153 6.93 1.24 20.94
C LYS A 153 7.02 2.33 19.87
N GLY A 154 7.42 3.52 20.29
CA GLY A 154 7.51 4.71 19.43
C GLY A 154 7.25 5.99 20.23
N PRO A 155 7.10 7.14 19.56
CA PRO A 155 6.90 8.43 20.22
C PRO A 155 5.48 8.52 20.80
N LYS A 156 5.31 8.11 22.06
CA LYS A 156 4.00 7.97 22.73
C LYS A 156 3.16 9.26 22.70
N MET A 157 3.76 10.42 22.94
CA MET A 157 3.04 11.71 22.92
C MET A 157 2.48 12.01 21.53
N GLU A 158 3.32 11.87 20.50
CA GLU A 158 2.90 12.03 19.10
C GLU A 158 1.79 11.02 18.72
N ALA A 159 1.89 9.77 19.17
CA ALA A 159 0.84 8.78 18.97
C ALA A 159 -0.48 9.17 19.66
N MET A 160 -0.42 9.74 20.86
CA MET A 160 -1.60 10.20 21.59
C MET A 160 -2.28 11.41 20.92
N GLU A 161 -1.51 12.36 20.40
CA GLU A 161 -2.05 13.50 19.63
C GLU A 161 -2.75 13.07 18.34
N ASN A 162 -2.33 11.94 17.76
CA ASN A 162 -2.83 11.41 16.49
C ASN A 162 -3.74 10.18 16.67
N MET A 163 -4.36 9.99 17.85
CA MET A 163 -5.21 8.82 18.14
C MET A 163 -6.37 8.65 17.15
N GLY A 164 -6.98 9.75 16.69
CA GLY A 164 -8.09 9.71 15.74
C GLY A 164 -7.69 9.00 14.44
N PRO A 165 -6.69 9.50 13.70
CA PRO A 165 -6.16 8.82 12.52
C PRO A 165 -5.65 7.41 12.79
N PHE A 166 -4.96 7.17 13.92
CA PHE A 166 -4.53 5.81 14.26
C PHE A 166 -5.69 4.83 14.47
N SER A 167 -6.88 5.31 14.86
CA SER A 167 -8.07 4.46 14.89
C SER A 167 -8.46 3.95 13.50
N GLU A 168 -8.25 4.72 12.43
CA GLU A 168 -8.49 4.27 11.06
C GLU A 168 -7.45 3.25 10.62
N PHE A 169 -6.19 3.42 11.02
CA PHE A 169 -5.16 2.41 10.77
C PHE A 169 -5.53 1.05 11.40
N LEU A 170 -5.96 1.05 12.66
CA LEU A 170 -6.37 -0.19 13.34
C LEU A 170 -7.61 -0.84 12.69
N LYS A 171 -8.53 -0.05 12.13
CA LYS A 171 -9.64 -0.57 11.31
C LYS A 171 -9.12 -1.22 10.02
N LEU A 172 -8.21 -0.56 9.30
CA LEU A 172 -7.65 -1.12 8.07
C LEU A 172 -6.95 -2.46 8.31
N VAL A 173 -6.22 -2.63 9.42
CA VAL A 173 -5.59 -3.93 9.73
C VAL A 173 -6.61 -5.07 9.80
N LYS A 174 -7.83 -4.79 10.29
CA LYS A 174 -8.93 -5.76 10.33
C LYS A 174 -9.63 -5.92 8.97
N GLU A 175 -9.78 -4.85 8.21
CA GLU A 175 -10.63 -4.80 7.01
C GLU A 175 -9.92 -5.20 5.72
N VAL A 176 -8.59 -5.03 5.64
CA VAL A 176 -7.83 -5.42 4.45
C VAL A 176 -7.91 -6.94 4.28
N PRO A 177 -8.44 -7.44 3.15
CA PRO A 177 -8.67 -8.86 2.95
C PRO A 177 -7.41 -9.70 3.18
N ALA A 178 -7.53 -10.71 4.03
CA ALA A 178 -6.44 -11.61 4.36
C ALA A 178 -6.93 -13.04 4.61
N THR A 179 -6.12 -14.03 4.25
CA THR A 179 -6.28 -15.38 4.79
C THR A 179 -5.63 -15.42 6.16
N VAL A 180 -6.43 -15.72 7.18
CA VAL A 180 -5.98 -15.81 8.58
C VAL A 180 -5.82 -17.29 8.92
N PRO A 181 -4.69 -17.73 9.50
CA PRO A 181 -4.57 -19.11 9.98
C PRO A 181 -5.70 -19.43 10.98
N ALA A 182 -6.24 -20.64 10.91
CA ALA A 182 -7.15 -21.11 11.95
C ALA A 182 -6.42 -21.03 13.31
N SER A 183 -7.05 -20.34 14.27
CA SER A 183 -6.54 -20.18 15.63
C SER A 183 -6.70 -21.44 16.45
#